data_AF-A0A2E3WZN7-F1
#
_entry.id   AF-A0A2E3WZN7-F1
#
_cell.length_a   1.000
_cell.length_b   1.000
_cell.length_c   1.000
_cell.angle_alpha   90.00
_cell.angle_beta   90.00
_cell.angle_gamma   90.00
#
_symmetry.space_group_name_H-M   'P 1'
#
loop_
_entity.id
_entity.type
_entity.pdbx_description
1 polymer ?
#
loop_
_entity_poly.entity_id
_entity_poly.type
_entity_poly.pdbx_seq_one_letter_code
_entity_poly.pdbx_strand_id
1 'polypeptide(L)'
;MDDIRGPNPATMGATSGDRGRYILLRIVEVAMEDEILTDDESAILDVIAYVMGLESSDVQDSLAIASGSMSSPHNDDDIRAHNRRHLGDMALYQNVLITALDDEVITEDEMAMLDVLRRVLRLQSDEHAMMVEQIRLLASRSEGSERLTERMNRYFVLHPFA
;
A
#
# COMPACT_ATOMS: atom_id res chain seq x y z
N MET A 1 33.32 -39.29 2.11
CA MET A 1 32.57 -39.06 0.87
C MET A 1 31.26 -39.84 1.02
N ASP A 2 30.08 -39.28 1.11
CA ASP A 2 29.63 -37.90 0.92
C ASP A 2 28.50 -37.60 1.91
N ASP A 3 28.56 -36.39 2.45
CA ASP A 3 27.63 -35.79 3.40
C ASP A 3 26.33 -35.45 2.66
N ILE A 4 25.24 -36.16 2.97
CA ILE A 4 23.89 -35.86 2.46
C ILE A 4 23.42 -34.59 3.15
N ARG A 5 23.87 -33.44 2.65
CA ARG A 5 23.28 -32.16 2.97
C ARG A 5 21.93 -32.10 2.28
N GLY A 6 20.88 -32.30 3.08
CA GLY A 6 19.52 -31.96 2.69
C GLY A 6 19.45 -30.50 2.19
N PRO A 7 18.41 -30.16 1.41
CA PRO A 7 18.27 -28.81 0.87
C PRO A 7 18.34 -27.77 2.00
N ASN A 8 19.27 -26.82 1.84
CA ASN A 8 19.43 -25.68 2.72
C ASN A 8 18.11 -24.87 2.77
N PRO A 9 17.51 -24.59 3.95
CA PRO A 9 16.26 -23.85 4.05
C PRO A 9 16.38 -22.36 3.67
N ALA A 10 17.57 -21.86 3.32
CA ALA A 10 17.81 -20.47 2.93
C ALA A 10 17.30 -20.11 1.50
N THR A 11 16.61 -21.01 0.81
CA THR A 11 16.01 -20.75 -0.51
C THR A 11 14.49 -20.90 -0.48
N MET A 12 13.82 -20.47 0.59
CA MET A 12 12.40 -20.14 0.52
C MET A 12 12.28 -18.79 -0.17
N GLY A 13 12.07 -18.81 -1.49
CA GLY A 13 11.78 -17.60 -2.25
C GLY A 13 10.65 -16.82 -1.58
N ALA A 14 10.86 -15.51 -1.42
CA ALA A 14 9.88 -14.51 -1.04
C ALA A 14 8.46 -14.97 -1.37
N THR A 15 7.73 -15.46 -0.36
CA THR A 15 6.32 -15.81 -0.55
C THR A 15 5.56 -14.51 -0.75
N SER A 16 4.46 -14.51 -1.50
CA SER A 16 3.68 -13.29 -1.76
C SER A 16 3.28 -12.55 -0.47
N GLY A 17 3.08 -13.28 0.64
CA GLY A 17 2.82 -12.70 1.96
C GLY A 17 4.02 -11.97 2.58
N ASP A 18 5.24 -12.40 2.29
CA ASP A 18 6.46 -11.74 2.79
C ASP A 18 6.68 -10.37 2.13
N ARG A 19 6.35 -10.25 0.83
CA ARG A 19 6.36 -8.95 0.15
C ARG A 19 5.23 -8.04 0.64
N GLY A 20 4.03 -8.59 0.85
CA GLY A 20 2.91 -7.83 1.40
C GLY A 20 3.30 -7.17 2.72
N ARG A 21 3.87 -7.94 3.64
CA ARG A 21 4.38 -7.44 4.93
C ARG A 21 5.44 -6.34 4.77
N TYR A 22 6.39 -6.52 3.85
CA TYR A 22 7.36 -5.47 3.55
C TYR A 22 6.70 -4.17 3.09
N ILE A 23 5.73 -4.23 2.17
CA ILE A 23 5.04 -3.03 1.68
C ILE A 23 4.23 -2.37 2.80
N LEU A 24 3.49 -3.17 3.58
CA LEU A 24 2.72 -2.70 4.73
C LEU A 24 3.62 -1.97 5.73
N LEU A 25 4.77 -2.54 6.08
CA LEU A 25 5.74 -1.90 6.96
C LEU A 25 6.18 -0.53 6.45
N ARG A 26 6.49 -0.39 5.16
CA ARG A 26 6.91 0.90 4.57
C ARG A 26 5.83 1.98 4.65
N ILE A 27 4.57 1.58 4.63
CA ILE A 27 3.43 2.52 4.71
C ILE A 27 3.19 2.89 6.17
N VAL A 28 3.24 1.91 7.08
CA VAL A 28 3.16 2.15 8.53
C VAL A 28 4.28 3.06 9.02
N GLU A 29 5.51 2.89 8.54
CA GLU A 29 6.64 3.79 8.86
C GLU A 29 6.33 5.27 8.54
N VAL A 30 5.53 5.53 7.51
CA VAL A 30 5.14 6.88 7.09
C VAL A 30 3.96 7.37 7.91
N ALA A 31 2.97 6.51 8.12
CA ALA A 31 1.83 6.81 9.00
C ALA A 31 2.26 7.10 10.46
N MET A 32 3.45 6.66 10.85
CA MET A 32 4.01 6.92 12.18
C MET A 32 4.98 8.11 12.23
N GLU A 33 5.21 8.84 11.12
CA GLU A 33 6.21 9.91 11.06
C GLU A 33 5.89 11.08 12.02
N ASP A 34 4.61 11.33 12.30
CA ASP A 34 4.14 12.36 13.23
C ASP A 34 3.82 11.82 14.65
N GLU A 35 4.10 10.53 14.89
CA GLU A 35 3.79 9.79 16.12
C GLU A 35 2.28 9.70 16.47
N ILE A 36 1.37 10.00 15.54
CA ILE A 36 -0.09 9.96 15.74
C ILE A 36 -0.72 9.09 14.65
N LEU A 37 -1.28 7.94 15.04
CA LEU A 37 -2.10 7.14 14.13
C LEU A 37 -3.58 7.39 14.39
N THR A 38 -4.27 7.96 13.41
CA THR A 38 -5.70 8.25 13.44
C THR A 38 -6.56 7.04 13.05
N ASP A 39 -7.86 7.13 13.32
CA ASP A 39 -8.82 6.07 12.99
C ASP A 39 -8.94 5.85 11.47
N ASP A 40 -8.86 6.93 10.68
CA ASP A 40 -8.95 6.89 9.21
C ASP A 40 -7.69 6.25 8.61
N GLU A 41 -6.51 6.58 9.12
CA GLU A 41 -5.26 5.95 8.69
C GLU A 41 -5.22 4.46 9.03
N SER A 42 -5.74 4.09 10.19
CA SER A 42 -5.89 2.69 10.60
C SER A 42 -6.81 1.92 9.64
N ALA A 43 -7.91 2.55 9.19
CA ALA A 43 -8.82 1.95 8.21
C ALA A 43 -8.14 1.71 6.85
N ILE A 44 -7.34 2.67 6.37
CA ILE A 44 -6.55 2.50 5.14
C ILE A 44 -5.52 1.37 5.27
N LEU A 45 -4.81 1.31 6.39
CA LEU A 45 -3.83 0.25 6.66
C LEU A 45 -4.48 -1.14 6.67
N ASP A 46 -5.67 -1.28 7.27
CA ASP A 46 -6.43 -2.52 7.27
C ASP A 46 -6.88 -2.93 5.86
N VAL A 47 -7.30 -1.98 5.03
CA VAL A 47 -7.65 -2.24 3.62
C VAL A 47 -6.43 -2.70 2.84
N ILE A 48 -5.29 -2.01 3.01
CA ILE A 48 -4.03 -2.36 2.34
C ILE A 48 -3.62 -3.78 2.74
N ALA A 49 -3.64 -4.10 4.04
CA ALA A 49 -3.35 -5.43 4.55
C ALA A 49 -4.29 -6.49 3.93
N TYR A 50 -5.60 -6.23 3.94
CA TYR A 50 -6.60 -7.12 3.36
C TYR A 50 -6.37 -7.39 1.86
N VAL A 51 -6.12 -6.36 1.05
CA VAL A 51 -5.89 -6.52 -0.40
C VAL A 51 -4.58 -7.29 -0.67
N MET A 52 -3.59 -7.19 0.23
CA MET A 52 -2.36 -7.96 0.16
C MET A 52 -2.50 -9.40 0.68
N GLY A 53 -3.68 -9.79 1.19
CA GLY A 53 -3.92 -11.10 1.78
C GLY A 53 -3.24 -11.28 3.13
N LEU A 54 -3.07 -10.19 3.87
CA LEU A 54 -2.52 -10.15 5.22
C LEU A 54 -3.63 -10.09 6.26
N GLU A 55 -3.29 -10.46 7.49
CA GLU A 55 -4.18 -10.44 8.65
C GLU A 55 -3.99 -9.14 9.44
N SER A 56 -4.98 -8.73 10.24
CA SER A 56 -4.85 -7.53 11.11
C SER A 56 -3.67 -7.62 12.08
N SER A 57 -3.21 -8.83 12.44
CA SER A 57 -1.99 -9.01 13.22
C SER A 57 -0.73 -8.51 12.50
N ASP A 58 -0.69 -8.56 11.17
CA ASP A 58 0.44 -8.06 10.38
C ASP A 58 0.54 -6.53 10.45
N VAL A 59 -0.58 -5.81 10.61
CA VAL A 59 -0.60 -4.36 10.88
C VAL A 59 -0.01 -4.07 12.25
N GLN A 60 -0.41 -4.83 13.27
CA GLN A 60 0.11 -4.69 14.64
C GLN A 60 1.62 -4.99 14.73
N ASP A 61 2.07 -6.04 14.05
CA ASP A 61 3.50 -6.37 13.97
C ASP A 61 4.28 -5.25 13.26
N SER A 62 3.72 -4.69 12.17
CA SER A 62 4.32 -3.56 11.46
C SER A 62 4.42 -2.30 12.34
N LEU A 63 3.40 -2.00 13.14
CA LEU A 63 3.41 -0.90 14.12
C LEU A 63 4.44 -1.14 15.23
N ALA A 64 4.55 -2.38 15.72
CA ALA A 64 5.55 -2.75 16.71
C ALA A 64 6.97 -2.61 16.15
N ILE A 65 7.19 -2.92 14.87
CA ILE A 65 8.48 -2.74 14.19
C ILE A 65 8.78 -1.26 13.99
N ALA A 66 7.82 -0.48 13.47
CA ALA A 66 7.99 0.96 13.21
C ALA A 66 8.25 1.76 14.50
N SER A 67 7.62 1.39 15.61
CA SER A 67 7.88 1.97 16.94
C SER A 67 9.20 1.49 17.59
N GLY A 68 9.92 0.56 16.97
CA GLY A 68 11.15 -0.04 17.51
C GLY A 68 10.92 -1.06 18.63
N SER A 69 9.68 -1.42 18.92
CA SER A 69 9.29 -2.42 19.94
C SER A 69 9.55 -3.86 19.48
N MET A 70 9.67 -4.09 18.17
CA MET A 70 9.96 -5.37 17.53
C MET A 70 11.06 -5.19 16.48
N SER A 71 11.93 -6.19 16.31
CA SER A 71 12.89 -6.18 15.20
C SER A 71 12.22 -6.62 13.90
N SER A 72 12.53 -5.92 12.80
CA SER A 72 12.05 -6.31 11.48
C SER A 72 12.52 -7.72 11.11
N PRO A 73 11.65 -8.58 10.57
CA PRO A 73 12.03 -9.91 10.09
C PRO A 73 12.79 -9.85 8.75
N HIS A 74 12.75 -8.72 8.04
CA HIS A 74 13.36 -8.57 6.72
C HIS A 74 14.82 -8.07 6.85
N ASN A 75 15.74 -8.77 6.19
CA ASN A 75 17.13 -8.34 6.07
C ASN A 75 17.35 -7.48 4.80
N ASP A 76 18.57 -6.96 4.62
CA ASP A 76 18.93 -6.13 3.46
C ASP A 76 18.72 -6.81 2.09
N ASP A 77 18.90 -8.14 2.02
CA ASP A 77 18.66 -8.91 0.79
C ASP A 77 17.16 -9.03 0.48
N ASP A 78 16.33 -9.25 1.50
CA ASP A 78 14.88 -9.31 1.37
C ASP A 78 14.33 -7.96 0.91
N ILE A 79 14.80 -6.85 1.51
CA ILE A 79 14.42 -5.49 1.12
C ILE A 79 14.71 -5.25 -0.36
N ARG A 80 15.89 -5.68 -0.85
CA ARG A 80 16.25 -5.56 -2.27
C ARG A 80 15.37 -6.39 -3.20
N ALA A 81 14.95 -7.57 -2.75
CA ALA A 81 14.09 -8.45 -3.53
C ALA A 81 12.66 -7.89 -3.63
N HIS A 82 12.11 -7.40 -2.51
CA HIS A 82 10.74 -6.91 -2.40
C HIS A 82 10.52 -5.53 -3.04
N ASN A 83 11.58 -4.72 -3.15
CA ASN A 83 11.57 -3.41 -3.83
C ASN A 83 11.54 -3.51 -5.37
N ARG A 84 11.14 -4.66 -5.92
CA ARG A 84 10.91 -4.83 -7.36
C ARG A 84 9.42 -4.71 -7.66
N ARG A 85 9.12 -4.17 -8.84
CA ARG A 85 7.76 -4.09 -9.36
C ARG A 85 7.26 -5.48 -9.74
N HIS A 86 6.07 -5.84 -9.28
CA HIS A 86 5.42 -7.12 -9.52
C HIS A 86 4.18 -6.97 -10.40
N LEU A 87 3.82 -8.07 -11.07
CA LEU A 87 2.56 -8.15 -11.80
C LEU A 87 1.40 -8.07 -10.80
N GLY A 88 0.52 -7.08 -10.98
CA GLY A 88 -0.62 -6.82 -10.07
C GLY A 88 -0.47 -5.56 -9.22
N ASP A 89 0.72 -4.95 -9.13
CA ASP A 89 0.95 -3.74 -8.34
C ASP A 89 0.04 -2.57 -8.76
N MET A 90 -0.22 -2.41 -10.07
CA MET A 90 -1.16 -1.38 -10.56
C MET A 90 -2.59 -1.64 -10.07
N ALA A 91 -3.03 -2.90 -10.06
CA ALA A 91 -4.38 -3.24 -9.61
C ALA A 91 -4.53 -3.07 -8.09
N LEU A 92 -3.48 -3.42 -7.33
CA LEU A 92 -3.41 -3.16 -5.89
C LEU A 92 -3.54 -1.66 -5.61
N TYR A 93 -2.74 -0.83 -6.26
CA TYR A 93 -2.78 0.61 -6.08
C TYR A 93 -4.16 1.19 -6.45
N GLN A 94 -4.73 0.76 -7.58
CA GLN A 94 -6.05 1.19 -8.01
C GLN A 94 -7.14 0.87 -6.98
N ASN A 95 -7.12 -0.33 -6.39
CA ASN A 95 -8.09 -0.72 -5.35
C ASN A 95 -7.95 0.16 -4.11
N VAL A 96 -6.73 0.36 -3.62
CA VAL A 96 -6.48 1.20 -2.43
C VAL A 96 -6.91 2.66 -2.70
N LEU A 97 -6.58 3.18 -3.89
CA LEU A 97 -7.00 4.53 -4.29
C LEU A 97 -8.53 4.66 -4.37
N ILE A 98 -9.23 3.65 -4.92
CA ILE A 98 -10.71 3.64 -4.92
C ILE A 98 -11.26 3.64 -3.50
N THR A 99 -10.67 2.88 -2.57
CA THR A 99 -11.13 2.83 -1.18
C THR A 99 -10.85 4.11 -0.41
N ALA A 100 -9.70 4.74 -0.59
CA ALA A 100 -9.45 6.08 -0.05
C ALA A 100 -10.43 7.10 -0.67
N LEU A 101 -10.73 6.94 -1.96
CA LEU A 101 -11.83 7.63 -2.64
C LEU A 101 -13.21 7.04 -2.34
N ASP A 102 -13.36 6.22 -1.29
CA ASP A 102 -14.64 5.87 -0.64
C ASP A 102 -14.90 6.65 0.68
N ASP A 103 -13.86 7.20 1.33
CA ASP A 103 -13.97 8.17 2.45
C ASP A 103 -14.21 9.67 2.12
N GLU A 104 -15.22 10.29 2.74
CA GLU A 104 -15.71 11.65 2.38
C GLU A 104 -14.61 12.73 2.31
N VAL A 105 -13.50 12.58 3.04
CA VAL A 105 -12.33 13.47 3.02
C VAL A 105 -11.07 12.60 2.93
N ILE A 106 -10.17 12.92 1.98
CA ILE A 106 -8.78 12.44 2.01
C ILE A 106 -7.94 13.56 2.63
N THR A 107 -7.25 13.23 3.72
CA THR A 107 -6.36 14.10 4.49
C THR A 107 -4.94 14.15 3.88
N GLU A 108 -4.08 15.04 4.39
CA GLU A 108 -2.70 15.15 3.93
C GLU A 108 -1.89 13.87 4.23
N ASP A 109 -2.15 13.23 5.37
CA ASP A 109 -1.42 12.04 5.83
C ASP A 109 -1.84 10.80 5.03
N GLU A 110 -3.13 10.64 4.73
CA GLU A 110 -3.62 9.60 3.82
C GLU A 110 -3.08 9.78 2.40
N MET A 111 -2.93 11.03 1.96
CA MET A 111 -2.26 11.32 0.69
C MET A 111 -0.78 10.92 0.74
N ALA A 112 -0.08 11.21 1.83
CA ALA A 112 1.31 10.79 2.02
C ALA A 112 1.45 9.26 1.96
N MET A 113 0.53 8.51 2.59
CA MET A 113 0.48 7.05 2.52
C MET A 113 0.23 6.53 1.10
N LEU A 114 -0.73 7.11 0.36
CA LEU A 114 -0.98 6.76 -1.04
C LEU A 114 0.24 7.05 -1.91
N ASP A 115 0.94 8.15 -1.66
CA ASP A 115 2.12 8.55 -2.41
C ASP A 115 3.31 7.61 -2.12
N VAL A 116 3.42 7.12 -0.89
CA VAL A 116 4.40 6.10 -0.49
C VAL A 116 4.09 4.77 -1.12
N LEU A 117 2.82 4.32 -1.07
CA LEU A 117 2.39 3.10 -1.75
C LEU A 117 2.74 3.18 -3.25
N ARG A 118 2.43 4.31 -3.91
CA ARG A 118 2.79 4.55 -5.33
C ARG A 118 4.29 4.39 -5.58
N ARG A 119 5.13 4.99 -4.73
CA ARG A 119 6.60 4.93 -4.83
C ARG A 119 7.14 3.52 -4.57
N VAL A 120 6.63 2.83 -3.54
CA VAL A 120 7.03 1.46 -3.18
C VAL A 120 6.65 0.47 -4.29
N LEU A 121 5.49 0.65 -4.91
CA LEU A 121 5.04 -0.11 -6.08
C LEU A 121 5.72 0.32 -7.40
N ARG A 122 6.55 1.38 -7.35
CA ARG A 122 7.32 1.94 -8.46
C ARG A 122 6.44 2.37 -9.64
N LEU A 123 5.27 2.89 -9.31
CA LEU A 123 4.33 3.46 -10.27
C LEU A 123 4.81 4.85 -10.68
N GLN A 124 4.93 5.04 -11.99
CA GLN A 124 5.30 6.32 -12.57
C GLN A 124 4.13 7.31 -12.46
N SER A 125 4.43 8.61 -12.51
CA SER A 125 3.40 9.65 -12.37
C SER A 125 2.37 9.63 -13.51
N ASP A 126 2.77 9.26 -14.73
CA ASP A 126 1.85 9.09 -15.86
C ASP A 126 0.91 7.88 -15.67
N GLU A 127 1.40 6.80 -15.07
CA GLU A 127 0.58 5.64 -14.70
C GLU A 127 -0.47 6.01 -13.65
N HIS A 128 -0.08 6.81 -12.65
CA HIS A 128 -0.99 7.35 -11.64
C HIS A 128 -2.06 8.24 -12.26
N ALA A 129 -1.65 9.24 -13.05
CA ALA A 129 -2.58 10.15 -13.72
C ALA A 129 -3.58 9.38 -14.62
N MET A 130 -3.10 8.36 -15.33
CA MET A 130 -3.96 7.49 -16.13
C MET A 130 -4.98 6.73 -15.26
N MET A 131 -4.57 6.17 -14.11
CA MET A 131 -5.47 5.47 -13.20
C MET A 131 -6.53 6.40 -12.60
N VAL A 132 -6.15 7.61 -12.17
CA VAL A 132 -7.08 8.61 -11.65
C VAL A 132 -8.14 8.97 -12.70
N GLU A 133 -7.72 9.24 -13.95
CA GLU A 133 -8.64 9.56 -15.03
C GLU A 133 -9.55 8.37 -15.38
N GLN A 134 -9.03 7.13 -15.33
CA GLN A 134 -9.85 5.93 -15.51
C GLN A 134 -10.92 5.80 -14.42
N ILE A 135 -10.57 6.01 -13.15
CA ILE A 135 -11.52 5.98 -12.03
C ILE A 135 -12.60 7.04 -12.22
N ARG A 136 -12.21 8.25 -12.63
CA ARG A 136 -13.15 9.34 -12.95
C ARG A 136 -14.10 9.00 -14.09
N LEU A 137 -13.59 8.42 -15.18
CA LEU A 137 -14.42 8.00 -16.32
C LEU A 137 -15.39 6.88 -15.94
N LEU A 138 -14.98 5.95 -15.08
CA LEU A 138 -15.85 4.91 -14.55
C LEU A 138 -16.93 5.50 -13.64
N ALA A 139 -16.56 6.44 -12.78
CA ALA A 139 -17.49 7.15 -11.90
C ALA A 139 -18.57 7.88 -12.71
N SER A 140 -18.17 8.68 -13.70
CA SER A 140 -19.11 9.45 -14.53
C SER A 140 -20.07 8.61 -15.39
N ARG A 141 -19.75 7.32 -15.62
CA ARG A 141 -20.57 6.41 -16.45
C ARG A 141 -21.49 5.49 -15.65
N SER A 142 -21.28 5.39 -14.33
CA SER A 142 -22.06 4.49 -13.48
C SER A 142 -23.30 5.22 -12.94
N GLU A 143 -24.48 4.75 -13.32
CA GLU A 143 -25.74 5.21 -12.73
C GLU A 143 -25.70 4.96 -11.20
N GLY A 144 -25.76 6.04 -10.40
CA GLY A 144 -25.61 5.99 -8.94
C GLY A 144 -24.25 6.44 -8.38
N SER A 145 -23.30 6.83 -9.25
CA SER A 145 -21.94 7.23 -8.86
C SER A 145 -21.73 8.75 -8.69
N GLU A 146 -22.82 9.47 -8.37
CA GLU A 146 -22.77 10.91 -8.10
C GLU A 146 -21.81 11.25 -6.97
N ARG A 147 -21.75 10.39 -5.94
CA ARG A 147 -20.84 10.54 -4.79
C ARG A 147 -19.37 10.40 -5.18
N LEU A 148 -19.01 9.34 -5.92
CA LEU A 148 -17.64 9.13 -6.38
C LEU A 148 -17.21 10.23 -7.37
N THR A 149 -18.12 10.69 -8.21
CA THR A 149 -17.87 11.81 -9.14
C THR A 149 -17.56 13.12 -8.39
N GLU A 150 -18.36 13.47 -7.39
CA GLU A 150 -18.13 14.65 -6.54
C GLU A 150 -16.78 14.57 -5.82
N ARG A 151 -16.44 13.38 -5.33
CA ARG A 151 -15.22 13.15 -4.56
C ARG A 151 -13.99 13.15 -5.45
N MET A 152 -14.11 12.66 -6.68
CA MET A 152 -13.07 12.84 -7.68
C MET A 152 -12.85 14.31 -8.05
N ASN A 153 -13.91 15.10 -8.19
CA ASN A 153 -13.75 16.53 -8.42
C ASN A 153 -13.02 17.21 -7.25
N ARG A 154 -13.34 16.85 -6.00
CA ARG A 154 -12.64 17.36 -4.81
C ARG A 154 -11.16 16.97 -4.80
N TYR A 155 -10.85 15.71 -5.10
CA TYR A 155 -9.47 15.23 -5.23
C TYR A 155 -8.67 16.06 -6.24
N PHE A 156 -9.21 16.34 -7.42
CA PHE A 156 -8.51 17.18 -8.42
C PHE A 156 -8.34 18.64 -7.99
N VAL A 157 -9.26 19.19 -7.18
CA VAL A 157 -9.14 20.56 -6.65
C VAL A 157 -8.02 20.65 -5.62
N LEU A 158 -7.91 19.65 -4.74
CA LEU A 158 -6.86 19.58 -3.72
C LEU A 158 -5.50 19.17 -4.31
N HIS A 159 -5.51 18.40 -5.40
CA HIS A 159 -4.31 17.84 -6.03
C HIS A 159 -4.27 18.11 -7.55
N PRO A 160 -4.11 19.37 -7.97
CA PRO A 160 -4.18 19.77 -9.38
C PRO A 160 -3.03 19.24 -10.25
N PHE A 161 -1.98 18.67 -9.63
CA PHE A 161 -0.81 18.10 -10.31
C PHE A 161 -0.58 16.61 -9.97
N ALA A 162 -1.57 15.94 -9.39
CA ALA A 162 -1.53 14.49 -9.19
C ALA A 162 -1.55 13.76 -10.53
#